data_AF-A0A962IUH9-F1
#
_entry.id   AF-A0A962IUH9-F1
#
_cell.length_a   1.000
_cell.length_b   1.000
_cell.length_c   1.000
_cell.angle_alpha   90.00
_cell.angle_beta   90.00
_cell.angle_gamma   90.00
#
_symmetry.space_group_name_H-M   'P 1'
#
loop_
_entity.id
_entity.type
_entity.pdbx_description
1 polymer ?
#
loop_
_entity_poly.entity_id
_entity_poly.type
_entity_poly.pdbx_seq_one_letter_code
_entity_poly.pdbx_strand_id
1 'polypeptide(L)'
;MLYNPGGFQSEFHQLRLNQWTSMVIAILVLIAAALGESMYTRWLLLLMVPLTISALGLVHWMVAQGKIPKAVLWPLYICLLLMDQLTAPMLGFVAMLDSWVGLRKFRSDREV
;
A
#
# COMPACT_ATOMS: atom_id res chain seq x y z
N MET A 1 21.28 32.15 3.92
CA MET A 1 21.18 30.71 3.58
C MET A 1 19.76 30.28 3.90
N LEU A 2 18.95 29.87 2.92
CA LEU A 2 17.53 29.50 3.12
C LEU A 2 17.37 27.98 3.20
N TYR A 3 18.16 27.33 4.06
CA TYR A 3 18.05 25.91 4.33
C TYR A 3 17.42 25.72 5.70
N ASN A 4 16.27 25.04 5.77
CA ASN A 4 15.59 24.72 7.01
C ASN A 4 15.81 23.23 7.34
N PRO A 5 16.92 22.86 8.03
CA PRO A 5 17.19 21.48 8.37
C PRO A 5 16.05 20.90 9.20
N GLY A 6 15.44 19.80 8.74
CA GLY A 6 14.29 19.18 9.39
C GLY A 6 12.93 19.82 9.07
N GLY A 7 12.88 20.94 8.34
CA GLY A 7 11.64 21.59 7.93
C GLY A 7 10.72 20.65 7.16
N PHE A 8 11.28 19.93 6.18
CA PHE A 8 10.55 18.94 5.38
C PHE A 8 9.91 17.83 6.25
N GLN A 9 10.62 17.33 7.27
CA GLN A 9 10.06 16.31 8.16
C GLN A 9 8.81 16.85 8.87
N SER A 10 8.87 18.08 9.36
CA SER A 10 7.73 18.70 10.07
C SER A 10 6.53 18.92 9.14
N GLU A 11 6.77 19.38 7.91
CA GLU A 11 5.74 19.62 6.90
C GLU A 11 5.11 18.31 6.41
N PHE A 12 5.94 17.30 6.17
CA PHE A 12 5.49 15.98 5.72
C PHE A 12 4.66 15.25 6.79
N HIS A 13 5.05 15.34 8.07
CA HIS A 13 4.28 14.78 9.17
C HIS A 13 2.94 15.47 9.41
N GLN A 14 2.80 16.74 9.00
CA GLN A 14 1.55 17.49 9.09
C GLN A 14 0.68 17.36 7.84
N LEU A 15 1.19 16.72 6.78
CA LEU A 15 0.48 16.54 5.55
C LEU A 15 -0.76 15.68 5.76
N ARG A 16 -1.92 16.32 5.62
CA ARG A 16 -3.24 15.71 5.76
C ARG A 16 -4.13 16.18 4.63
N LEU A 17 -4.75 15.24 3.92
CA LEU A 17 -5.87 15.55 3.05
C LEU A 17 -7.07 16.01 3.89
N ASN A 18 -7.75 17.05 3.45
CA ASN A 18 -9.01 17.43 4.09
C ASN A 18 -10.07 16.33 3.81
N GLN A 19 -11.08 16.23 4.67
CA GLN A 19 -12.05 15.14 4.61
C GLN A 19 -12.78 15.08 3.26
N TRP A 20 -13.14 16.22 2.70
CA TRP A 20 -13.83 16.32 1.41
C TRP A 20 -12.97 15.84 0.24
N THR A 21 -11.72 16.27 0.16
CA THR A 21 -10.77 15.85 -0.89
C THR A 21 -10.50 14.35 -0.81
N SER A 22 -10.26 13.81 0.40
CA SER A 22 -10.07 12.38 0.58
C SER A 22 -11.31 11.58 0.13
N MET A 23 -12.51 12.07 0.43
CA MET A 23 -13.76 11.41 0.05
C MET A 23 -13.99 11.45 -1.47
N VAL A 24 -13.76 12.60 -2.11
CA VAL A 24 -13.87 12.75 -3.57
C VAL A 24 -12.88 11.83 -4.28
N ILE A 25 -11.61 11.82 -3.86
CA ILE A 25 -10.59 10.96 -4.47
C ILE A 25 -10.95 9.48 -4.30
N ALA A 26 -11.44 9.08 -3.12
CA ALA A 26 -11.87 7.70 -2.88
C ALA A 26 -13.04 7.29 -3.80
N ILE A 27 -14.04 8.15 -4.00
CA ILE A 27 -15.15 7.90 -4.93
C ILE A 27 -14.62 7.77 -6.36
N LEU A 28 -13.74 8.68 -6.80
CA LEU A 28 -13.15 8.64 -8.14
C LEU A 28 -12.33 7.36 -8.37
N VAL A 29 -11.59 6.89 -7.36
CA VAL A 29 -10.89 5.60 -7.39
C VAL A 29 -11.85 4.44 -7.61
N LEU A 30 -12.98 4.41 -6.86
CA LEU A 30 -13.97 3.33 -6.99
C LEU A 30 -14.63 3.34 -8.37
N ILE A 31 -14.95 4.52 -8.91
CA ILE A 31 -15.49 4.67 -10.26
C ILE A 31 -14.45 4.21 -11.30
N ALA A 32 -13.20 4.65 -11.18
CA ALA A 32 -12.13 4.24 -12.09
C ALA A 32 -11.91 2.71 -12.06
N ALA A 33 -12.01 2.10 -10.88
CA ALA A 33 -11.92 0.65 -10.72
C ALA A 33 -13.11 -0.09 -11.38
N ALA A 34 -14.31 0.47 -11.33
CA ALA A 34 -15.50 -0.13 -11.91
C ALA A 34 -15.55 -0.07 -13.45
N LEU A 35 -14.84 0.89 -14.07
CA LEU A 35 -14.89 1.13 -15.53
C LEU A 35 -13.98 0.20 -16.37
N GLY A 36 -13.18 -0.67 -15.75
CA GLY A 36 -12.39 -1.70 -16.44
C GLY A 36 -11.11 -1.21 -17.14
N GLU A 37 -10.37 -2.15 -17.75
CA GLU A 37 -8.93 -2.05 -18.07
C GLU A 37 -8.49 -0.88 -18.95
N SER A 38 -9.36 -0.28 -19.77
CA SER A 38 -8.94 0.75 -20.74
C SER A 38 -8.66 2.14 -20.13
N MET A 39 -9.32 2.49 -19.01
CA MET A 39 -9.04 3.71 -18.24
C MET A 39 -8.32 3.42 -16.91
N TYR A 40 -8.23 2.15 -16.53
CA TYR A 40 -7.77 1.66 -15.22
C TYR A 40 -6.34 2.08 -14.91
N THR A 41 -5.40 1.93 -15.84
CA THR A 41 -3.97 2.03 -15.50
C THR A 41 -3.50 3.47 -15.34
N ARG A 42 -4.07 4.43 -16.10
CA ARG A 42 -3.53 5.80 -16.14
C ARG A 42 -4.11 6.72 -15.07
N TRP A 43 -5.42 6.68 -14.88
CA TRP A 43 -6.11 7.61 -13.97
C TRP A 43 -6.10 7.14 -12.52
N LEU A 44 -6.17 5.82 -12.30
CA LEU A 44 -6.19 5.25 -10.95
C LEU A 44 -4.85 5.50 -10.23
N LEU A 45 -3.72 5.31 -10.92
CA LEU A 45 -2.40 5.65 -10.38
C LEU A 45 -2.29 7.13 -10.00
N LEU A 46 -2.75 8.04 -10.87
CA LEU A 46 -2.73 9.48 -10.61
C LEU A 46 -3.58 9.88 -9.40
N LEU A 47 -4.78 9.31 -9.27
CA LEU A 47 -5.67 9.57 -8.14
C LEU A 47 -5.13 8.98 -6.82
N MET A 48 -4.38 7.88 -6.89
CA MET A 48 -3.76 7.27 -5.72
C MET A 48 -2.56 8.06 -5.18
N VAL A 49 -1.85 8.82 -6.01
CA VAL A 49 -0.69 9.62 -5.55
C VAL A 49 -1.00 10.47 -4.30
N PRO A 50 -1.99 11.38 -4.29
CA PRO A 50 -2.26 12.20 -3.12
C PRO A 50 -2.64 11.39 -1.87
N LEU A 51 -3.38 10.28 -2.04
CA LEU A 51 -3.73 9.37 -0.94
C LEU A 51 -2.47 8.68 -0.39
N THR A 52 -1.62 8.16 -1.26
CA THR A 52 -0.37 7.49 -0.89
C THR A 52 0.57 8.44 -0.16
N ILE A 53 0.77 9.66 -0.69
CA ILE A 53 1.65 10.65 -0.05
C ILE A 53 1.09 11.05 1.33
N SER A 54 -0.23 11.24 1.47
CA SER A 54 -0.84 11.51 2.78
C SER A 54 -0.71 10.35 3.75
N ALA A 55 -0.83 9.10 3.28
CA ALA A 55 -0.66 7.90 4.10
C ALA A 55 0.80 7.73 4.55
N LEU A 56 1.76 8.01 3.69
CA LEU A 56 3.19 7.99 4.03
C LEU A 56 3.50 9.02 5.13
N GLY A 57 2.98 10.24 5.03
CA GLY A 57 3.11 11.27 6.07
C GLY A 57 2.58 10.81 7.43
N LEU A 58 1.39 10.19 7.43
CA LEU A 58 0.78 9.61 8.63
C LEU A 58 1.64 8.52 9.27
N VAL A 59 2.12 7.54 8.49
CA VAL A 59 2.94 6.44 9.02
C VAL A 59 4.26 6.96 9.59
N HIS A 60 4.93 7.87 8.90
CA HIS A 60 6.16 8.49 9.38
C HIS A 60 5.95 9.29 10.66
N TRP A 61 4.84 10.04 10.75
CA TRP A 61 4.45 10.71 11.99
C TRP A 61 4.18 9.72 13.12
N MET A 62 3.46 8.62 12.88
CA MET A 62 3.18 7.60 13.90
C MET A 62 4.46 6.94 14.43
N VAL A 63 5.43 6.66 13.55
CA VAL A 63 6.76 6.16 13.93
C VAL A 63 7.51 7.21 14.76
N ALA A 64 7.48 8.48 14.35
CA ALA A 64 8.14 9.57 15.06
C ALA A 64 7.54 9.85 16.44
N GLN A 65 6.23 9.64 16.60
CA GLN A 65 5.51 9.72 17.87
C GLN A 65 5.65 8.46 18.74
N GLY A 66 6.38 7.44 18.27
CA GLY A 66 6.56 6.17 18.99
C GLY A 66 5.30 5.31 19.09
N LYS A 67 4.27 5.58 18.28
CA LYS A 67 3.00 4.83 18.29
C LYS A 67 3.13 3.45 17.64
N ILE A 68 4.07 3.29 16.71
CA ILE A 68 4.37 2.06 15.99
C ILE A 68 5.90 1.89 15.86
N PRO A 69 6.40 0.64 15.77
CA PRO A 69 7.83 0.42 15.67
C PRO A 69 8.40 0.88 14.32
N LYS A 70 9.64 1.36 14.31
CA LYS A 70 10.38 1.75 13.09
C LYS A 70 10.47 0.62 12.05
N ALA A 71 10.37 -0.63 12.50
CA ALA A 71 10.35 -1.81 11.65
C ALA A 71 9.20 -1.80 10.62
N VAL A 72 8.10 -1.06 10.85
CA VAL A 72 6.98 -0.92 9.90
C VAL A 72 7.41 -0.23 8.60
N LEU A 73 8.46 0.58 8.61
CA LEU A 73 8.94 1.26 7.41
C LEU A 73 9.51 0.29 6.37
N TRP A 74 10.09 -0.84 6.80
CA TRP A 74 10.61 -1.87 5.89
C TRP A 74 9.54 -2.45 4.96
N PRO A 75 8.44 -3.07 5.48
CA PRO A 75 7.37 -3.57 4.63
C PRO A 75 6.63 -2.45 3.90
N LEU A 76 6.54 -1.23 4.47
CA LEU A 76 5.94 -0.08 3.78
C LEU A 76 6.69 0.24 2.47
N TYR A 77 8.02 0.35 2.51
CA TYR A 77 8.83 0.64 1.33
C TYR A 77 8.83 -0.50 0.32
N ILE A 78 8.85 -1.75 0.80
CA ILE A 78 8.70 -2.94 -0.04
C ILE A 78 7.34 -2.90 -0.77
N CYS A 79 6.25 -2.61 -0.06
CA CYS A 79 4.91 -2.53 -0.66
C CYS A 79 4.82 -1.38 -1.68
N LEU A 80 5.44 -0.22 -1.39
CA LEU A 80 5.49 0.92 -2.30
C LEU A 80 6.21 0.57 -3.62
N LEU A 81 7.31 -0.17 -3.55
CA LEU A 81 8.06 -0.64 -4.72
C LEU A 81 7.29 -1.68 -5.55
N LEU A 82 6.33 -2.37 -4.92
CA LEU A 82 5.70 -3.56 -5.47
C LEU A 82 4.22 -3.35 -5.82
N MET A 83 3.70 -2.12 -5.73
CA MET A 83 2.26 -1.80 -5.90
C MET A 83 1.61 -2.34 -7.18
N ASP A 84 2.36 -2.55 -8.26
CA ASP A 84 1.84 -3.08 -9.54
C ASP A 84 2.28 -4.54 -9.79
N GLN A 85 3.54 -4.87 -9.47
CA GLN A 85 4.11 -6.17 -9.78
C GLN A 85 3.69 -7.32 -8.86
N LEU A 86 3.11 -7.08 -7.67
CA LEU A 86 3.10 -8.12 -6.63
C LEU A 86 2.03 -9.20 -6.77
N THR A 87 0.93 -8.95 -7.49
CA THR A 87 -0.20 -9.89 -7.58
C THR A 87 0.23 -11.24 -8.15
N ALA A 88 0.92 -11.25 -9.29
CA ALA A 88 1.41 -12.47 -9.94
C ALA A 88 2.47 -13.24 -9.12
N PRO A 89 3.55 -12.64 -8.59
CA PRO A 89 4.53 -13.34 -7.77
C PRO A 89 4.00 -13.74 -6.39
N MET A 90 3.04 -13.02 -5.79
CA MET A 90 2.37 -13.49 -4.57
C MET A 90 1.57 -14.77 -4.84
N LEU A 91 0.78 -14.80 -5.93
CA LEU A 91 0.06 -16.00 -6.37
C LEU A 91 1.03 -17.15 -6.69
N GLY A 92 2.14 -16.85 -7.37
CA GLY A 92 3.20 -17.81 -7.66
C GLY A 92 3.85 -18.36 -6.39
N PHE A 93 4.13 -17.51 -5.39
CA PHE A 93 4.69 -17.93 -4.10
C PHE A 93 3.71 -18.79 -3.30
N VAL A 94 2.42 -18.43 -3.26
CA VAL A 94 1.37 -19.27 -2.64
C VAL A 94 1.26 -20.63 -3.33
N ALA A 95 1.32 -20.68 -4.67
CA ALA A 95 1.31 -21.92 -5.42
C ALA A 95 2.57 -22.78 -5.17
N MET A 96 3.73 -22.14 -5.02
CA MET A 96 4.98 -22.82 -4.67
C MET A 96 4.93 -23.40 -3.26
N LEU A 97 4.36 -22.65 -2.30
CA LEU A 97 4.12 -23.14 -0.94
C LEU A 97 3.11 -24.29 -0.90
N ASP A 98 2.00 -24.23 -1.66
CA ASP A 98 1.06 -25.36 -1.79
C ASP A 98 1.76 -26.62 -2.33
N SER A 99 2.66 -26.44 -3.30
CA SER A 99 3.43 -27.53 -3.92
C SER A 99 4.46 -28.15 -2.97
N TRP A 100 5.11 -27.33 -2.13
CA TRP A 100 6.12 -27.79 -1.16
C TRP A 100 5.52 -28.35 0.13
N VAL A 101 4.51 -27.68 0.67
CA VAL A 101 3.85 -28.07 1.92
C VAL A 101 2.84 -29.18 1.66
N GLY A 102 2.40 -29.37 0.42
CA GLY A 102 1.44 -30.42 0.06
C GLY A 102 0.13 -30.25 0.83
N LEU A 103 -0.40 -29.03 0.94
CA LEU A 103 -1.60 -28.72 1.73
C LEU A 103 -2.81 -29.59 1.33
N ARG A 104 -2.83 -30.05 0.07
CA ARG A 104 -3.82 -30.99 -0.48
C ARG A 104 -3.69 -32.43 0.04
N LYS A 105 -2.50 -32.88 0.42
CA LYS A 105 -2.26 -34.24 0.94
C LYS A 105 -2.73 -34.42 2.38
N PHE A 106 -2.75 -33.37 3.19
CA PHE A 106 -3.20 -33.44 4.59
C PHE A 106 -4.68 -33.80 4.77
N ARG A 107 -5.52 -33.66 3.73
CA ARG A 107 -6.95 -33.99 3.79
C ARG A 107 -7.31 -35.39 3.28
N SER A 108 -6.38 -36.11 2.65
CA SER A 108 -6.64 -37.45 2.10
C SER A 108 -6.45 -38.59 3.11
N ASP A 109 -5.73 -38.36 4.20
CA ASP A 109 -5.33 -39.42 5.15
C ASP A 109 -6.31 -39.56 6.34
N ARG A 110 -7.51 -38.97 6.26
CA ARG A 110 -8.57 -39.11 7.28
C ARG A 110 -9.80 -39.89 6.81
N GLU A 111 -9.72 -40.53 5.65
CA GLU A 111 -10.75 -41.44 5.13
C GLU A 111 -10.10 -42.69 4.50
N VAL A 112 -9.36 -43.47 5.29
CA VAL A 112 -9.20 -44.93 5.10
C VAL A 112 -9.07 -45.59 6.46
#